data_AF-A0A924VP86-F1
#
_entry.id   AF-A0A924VP86-F1
#
_cell.length_a   1.000
_cell.length_b   1.000
_cell.length_c   1.000
_cell.angle_alpha   90.00
_cell.angle_beta   90.00
_cell.angle_gamma   90.00
#
_symmetry.space_group_name_H-M   'P 1'
#
loop_
_entity.id
_entity.type
_entity.pdbx_description
1 polymer ?
#
loop_
_entity_poly.entity_id
_entity_poly.type
_entity_poly.pdbx_seq_one_letter_code
_entity_poly.pdbx_strand_id
1 'polypeptide(L)' 'MSSSPPDAAAGKLVDRLAIRFPRATREHIATTVAEEYESLSDSRIRTYIPNLVERAARSRLQHEVVRLLPAG' A
#
# COMPACT_ATOMS: atom_id res chain seq x y z
N MET A 1 11.57 -5.20 22.81
CA MET A 1 10.81 -4.65 21.68
C MET A 1 11.67 -3.57 21.04
N SER A 2 12.49 -3.92 20.07
CA SER A 2 13.43 -2.99 19.43
C SER A 2 13.45 -3.28 17.94
N SER A 3 12.84 -2.41 17.14
CA SER A 3 13.10 -2.25 15.70
C SER A 3 12.42 -0.96 15.21
N SER A 4 13.15 0.14 15.21
CA SER A 4 12.92 1.25 14.28
C SER A 4 13.93 1.13 13.11
N PRO A 5 13.59 1.51 11.86
CA PRO A 5 12.28 1.86 11.34
C PRO A 5 11.82 0.91 10.20
N PRO A 6 10.54 0.49 10.16
CA PRO A 6 9.91 0.04 8.90
C PRO A 6 9.72 1.19 7.86
N ASP A 7 10.20 2.41 8.13
CA ASP A 7 9.63 3.64 7.57
C ASP A 7 10.17 4.12 6.19
N ALA A 8 11.41 3.85 5.80
CA ALA A 8 11.98 4.48 4.58
C ALA A 8 11.51 3.83 3.26
N ALA A 9 11.39 2.49 3.24
CA ALA A 9 10.90 1.76 2.07
C ALA A 9 9.38 1.92 1.88
N ALA A 10 8.64 1.89 2.99
CA ALA A 10 7.20 2.18 3.01
C ALA A 10 6.92 3.61 2.57
N GLY A 11 7.69 4.61 3.05
CA GLY A 11 7.56 6.00 2.62
C GLY A 11 7.73 6.19 1.11
N LYS A 12 8.78 5.60 0.52
CA LYS A 12 8.99 5.64 -0.94
C LYS A 12 7.88 4.95 -1.72
N LEU A 13 7.32 3.86 -1.19
CA LEU A 13 6.19 3.17 -1.81
C LEU A 13 4.92 4.03 -1.76
N VAL A 14 4.65 4.66 -0.61
CA VAL A 14 3.53 5.60 -0.44
C VAL A 14 3.66 6.78 -1.40
N ASP A 15 4.86 7.34 -1.58
CA ASP A 15 5.10 8.43 -2.54
C ASP A 15 4.77 7.98 -3.99
N ARG A 16 5.22 6.79 -4.41
CA ARG A 16 4.90 6.26 -5.74
C ARG A 16 3.40 6.01 -5.93
N LEU A 17 2.74 5.47 -4.90
CA LEU A 17 1.31 5.20 -4.93
C LEU A 17 0.49 6.50 -4.95
N ALA A 18 0.91 7.54 -4.24
CA ALA A 18 0.25 8.85 -4.26
C ALA A 18 0.27 9.49 -5.65
N ILE A 19 1.36 9.33 -6.40
CA ILE A 19 1.43 9.76 -7.81
C ILE A 19 0.46 8.96 -8.68
N ARG A 20 0.34 7.65 -8.44
CA ARG A 20 -0.51 6.75 -9.24
C ARG A 20 -1.99 6.88 -8.93
N PHE A 21 -2.32 7.26 -7.70
CA PHE A 21 -3.68 7.33 -7.15
C PHE A 21 -3.94 8.73 -6.56
N PRO A 22 -4.00 9.79 -7.39
CA PRO A 22 -4.13 11.17 -6.90
C PRO A 22 -5.49 11.47 -6.22
N ARG A 23 -6.45 10.55 -6.33
CA ARG A 23 -7.78 10.66 -5.69
C ARG A 23 -7.82 10.04 -4.29
N ALA A 24 -6.81 9.26 -3.92
CA ALA A 24 -6.68 8.70 -2.57
C ALA A 24 -5.81 9.64 -1.72
N THR A 25 -6.20 9.83 -0.46
CA THR A 25 -5.39 10.64 0.46
C THR A 25 -4.11 9.89 0.82
N ARG A 26 -3.04 10.65 1.08
CA ARG A 26 -1.74 10.07 1.46
C ARG A 26 -1.83 9.19 2.72
N GLU A 27 -2.65 9.61 3.70
CA GLU A 27 -2.92 8.81 4.90
C GLU A 27 -3.61 7.48 4.58
N HIS A 28 -4.61 7.49 3.70
CA HIS A 28 -5.30 6.26 3.31
C HIS A 28 -4.36 5.27 2.61
N ILE A 29 -3.46 5.78 1.75
CA ILE A 29 -2.43 4.97 1.08
C ILE A 29 -1.44 4.41 2.12
N ALA A 30 -1.00 5.23 3.08
CA ALA A 30 -0.06 4.79 4.12
C ALA A 30 -0.65 3.69 5.01
N THR A 31 -1.91 3.86 5.45
CA THR A 31 -2.63 2.84 6.23
C THR A 31 -2.77 1.54 5.44
N THR A 32 -3.19 1.61 4.18
CA THR A 32 -3.31 0.42 3.31
C THR A 32 -1.98 -0.30 3.15
N VAL A 33 -0.89 0.45 2.93
CA VAL A 33 0.45 -0.13 2.83
C VAL A 33 0.84 -0.84 4.13
N ALA A 34 0.58 -0.21 5.29
CA ALA A 34 0.88 -0.80 6.60
C ALA A 34 0.09 -2.09 6.86
N GLU A 35 -1.22 -2.10 6.56
CA GLU A 35 -2.09 -3.28 6.68
C GLU A 35 -1.57 -4.47 5.87
N GLU A 36 -1.13 -4.22 4.64
CA GLU A 36 -0.59 -5.26 3.75
C GLU A 36 0.82 -5.73 4.20
N TYR A 37 1.63 -4.84 4.77
CA TYR A 37 2.91 -5.24 5.38
C TYR A 37 2.70 -6.17 6.58
N GLU A 38 1.74 -5.84 7.45
CA GLU A 38 1.37 -6.64 8.61
C GLU A 38 0.81 -8.00 8.19
N SER A 39 -0.07 -8.06 7.17
CA SER A 39 -0.64 -9.32 6.67
C SER A 39 0.41 -10.28 6.08
N LEU A 40 1.50 -9.73 5.55
CA LEU A 40 2.61 -10.48 4.97
C LEU A 40 3.75 -10.75 5.97
N SER A 41 3.72 -10.13 7.16
CA SER A 41 4.76 -10.23 8.18
C SER A 41 4.90 -11.65 8.77
N ASP A 42 3.85 -12.47 8.67
CA ASP A 42 3.82 -13.87 9.09
C ASP A 42 4.60 -14.79 8.11
N SER A 43 4.92 -14.29 6.91
CA SER A 43 5.69 -15.02 5.90
C SER A 43 7.18 -14.65 5.95
N ARG A 44 8.04 -15.68 6.09
CA ARG A 44 9.49 -15.57 6.31
C ARG A 44 10.30 -15.02 5.12
N ILE A 45 9.69 -14.32 4.16
CA ILE A 45 10.34 -13.81 2.95
C ILE A 45 10.15 -12.28 2.84
N ARG A 46 10.94 -11.55 3.64
CA ARG A 46 10.89 -10.07 3.73
C ARG A 46 11.37 -9.34 2.47
N THR A 47 12.07 -10.02 1.56
CA THR A 47 12.63 -9.40 0.34
C THR A 47 11.56 -9.10 -0.72
N TYR A 48 10.42 -9.80 -0.71
CA TYR A 48 9.35 -9.62 -1.72
C TYR A 48 8.12 -8.88 -1.20
N ILE A 49 8.04 -8.61 0.11
CA ILE A 49 6.90 -7.92 0.73
C ILE A 49 6.57 -6.59 0.03
N PRO A 50 7.53 -5.69 -0.29
CA PRO A 50 7.18 -4.41 -0.92
C PRO A 50 6.44 -4.56 -2.26
N ASN A 51 6.85 -5.52 -3.09
CA ASN A 51 6.21 -5.77 -4.39
C ASN A 51 4.82 -6.42 -4.24
N LEU A 52 4.65 -7.29 -3.24
CA LEU A 52 3.37 -7.92 -2.94
C LEU A 52 2.38 -6.89 -2.39
N VAL A 53 2.81 -6.06 -1.44
CA VAL A 53 2.05 -4.92 -0.90
C VAL A 53 1.66 -3.96 -2.03
N GLU A 54 2.60 -3.61 -2.91
CA GLU A 54 2.31 -2.70 -4.04
C GLU A 54 1.24 -3.29 -4.97
N ARG A 55 1.31 -4.58 -5.29
CA ARG A 55 0.31 -5.26 -6.13
C ARG A 55 -1.06 -5.34 -5.46
N ALA A 56 -1.12 -5.71 -4.18
CA ALA A 56 -2.36 -5.83 -3.43
C ALA A 56 -3.05 -4.46 -3.26
N ALA A 57 -2.30 -3.44 -2.82
CA ALA A 57 -2.79 -2.08 -2.69
C ALA A 57 -3.30 -1.53 -4.02
N ARG A 58 -2.58 -1.77 -5.12
CA ARG A 58 -3.01 -1.36 -6.47
C ARG A 58 -4.33 -2.01 -6.87
N SER A 59 -4.51 -3.30 -6.61
CA SER A 59 -5.74 -4.01 -6.94
C SER A 59 -6.93 -3.49 -6.15
N ARG A 60 -6.75 -3.26 -4.84
CA ARG A 60 -7.79 -2.71 -3.95
C ARG A 60 -8.20 -1.30 -4.37
N LEU A 61 -7.25 -0.41 -4.56
CA LEU A 61 -7.51 0.98 -5.00
C LEU A 61 -8.17 1.04 -6.37
N GLN A 62 -7.82 0.14 -7.29
CA GLN A 62 -8.48 0.07 -8.60
C GLN A 62 -9.95 -0.32 -8.47
N HIS A 63 -10.29 -1.31 -7.63
CA HIS A 63 -11.68 -1.68 -7.39
C HIS A 63 -12.49 -0.56 -6.73
N GLU A 64 -11.89 0.17 -5.79
CA GLU A 64 -12.52 1.32 -5.14
C GLU A 64 -12.76 2.46 -6.12
N VAL A 65 -11.78 2.80 -6.96
CA VAL A 65 -11.94 3.83 -8.01
C VAL A 65 -13.02 3.45 -9.02
N VAL A 66 -13.04 2.19 -9.47
CA VAL A 66 -14.09 1.70 -10.39
C VAL A 66 -15.47 1.77 -9.74
N ARG A 67 -15.58 1.47 -8.45
CA ARG A 67 -16.84 1.58 -7.69
C ARG A 67 -17.30 3.03 -7.48
N LEU A 68 -16.37 3.99 -7.48
CA LEU A 68 -16.65 5.42 -7.31
C LEU A 68 -16.97 6.14 -8.63
N LEU A 69 -16.89 5.46 -9.78
CA LEU A 69 -17.35 5.99 -11.06
C LEU A 69 -18.83 5.63 -11.24
N PRO A 70 -19.74 6.61 -11.38
CA PRO A 70 -21.12 6.30 -11.73
C PRO A 70 -21.14 5.66 -13.13
N ALA A 71 -21.86 4.54 -13.26
CA ALA A 71 -22.21 4.00 -14.57
C ALA A 71 -22.95 5.10 -15.34
N GLY A 72 -22.40 5.50 -16.48
CA GLY A 72 -23.00 6.52 -17.35
C GLY A 72 -24.39 6.14 -17.83
#